data_AF-A0AAD4L145-F1
#
_entry.id   AF-A0AAD4L145-F1
#
_cell.length_a   1.000
_cell.length_b   1.000
_cell.length_c   1.000
_cell.angle_alpha   90.00
_cell.angle_beta   90.00
_cell.angle_gamma   90.00
#
_symmetry.space_group_name_H-M   'P 1'
#
loop_
_entity.id
_entity.type
_entity.pdbx_description
1 polymer ?
#
loop_
_entity_poly.entity_id
_entity_poly.type
_entity_poly.pdbx_seq_one_letter_code
_entity_poly.pdbx_strand_id
1 'polypeptide(L)'
;MKKMQDKSNAEKYIPETHLSERIEKEQAAKLECLQAELEQTNLEQSTLRSELDKTQKALSKRAQKYNIQHSDDQSKIQKLLRQLRQLQYVAEEKEELKTSHAHLQQTLSEIQERAFRSMNNGGWIAPEDAKVRDYLSRLQENIKKWAKNSAFKAFGDQHSQSLSIDQKQEIMRSMSNYCFPHDWDQLVQIIPPHIEKRIPYLFTHAILSKDIFETIIGNPFFTLELQGQTDFPTTTQLLNLYQTMIKIDQTEAHIWRSQMLRLLQATDRASKSDIFFTGRLQANISQMGVERAEKFLRGPARYLLGQSSGDDKSVQKALADIYCYAGQLALSLWTQRSYLECLNRQRITHFFAGREEMSAHRFHRLDEEDTRFDRQPILVIVQPALIAFGNDNAESYDQHKVWAEAVVLVDERT
;
A
#
# COMPACT_ATOMS: atom_id res chain seq x y z
N MET A 1 43.09 110.36 -18.90
CA MET A 1 43.18 111.83 -18.70
C MET A 1 44.49 112.15 -17.97
N LYS A 2 45.12 113.31 -18.19
CA LYS A 2 46.40 113.71 -17.56
C LYS A 2 46.17 114.56 -16.29
N LYS A 3 47.07 114.43 -15.31
CA LYS A 3 47.59 115.51 -14.43
C LYS A 3 49.07 115.20 -14.15
N MET A 4 49.97 116.14 -14.50
CA MET A 4 50.83 116.96 -13.60
C MET A 4 52.03 116.17 -13.02
N GLN A 5 53.30 116.52 -13.32
CA GLN A 5 54.09 117.73 -12.95
C GLN A 5 54.36 117.79 -11.44
N ASP A 6 55.57 118.06 -10.91
CA ASP A 6 56.88 118.55 -11.45
C ASP A 6 58.00 118.06 -10.46
N LYS A 7 59.34 118.25 -10.51
CA LYS A 7 60.31 119.06 -11.30
C LYS A 7 61.77 118.55 -11.07
N SER A 8 62.70 118.86 -11.99
CA SER A 8 64.14 119.23 -11.76
C SER A 8 65.17 118.23 -11.13
N ASN A 9 66.50 118.26 -11.36
CA ASN A 9 67.39 118.60 -12.51
C ASN A 9 68.89 118.33 -12.11
N ALA A 10 69.76 117.79 -13.00
CA ALA A 10 71.25 117.98 -13.07
C ALA A 10 71.96 116.92 -13.98
N GLU A 11 73.09 117.27 -14.62
CA GLU A 11 73.86 116.44 -15.59
C GLU A 11 75.37 116.30 -15.25
N LYS A 12 76.08 115.28 -15.81
CA LYS A 12 77.52 115.29 -16.25
C LYS A 12 77.99 113.96 -16.95
N TYR A 13 79.23 113.92 -17.47
CA TYR A 13 79.75 113.03 -18.55
C TYR A 13 81.28 112.65 -18.33
N ILE A 14 82.08 111.89 -19.12
CA ILE A 14 82.08 111.56 -20.58
C ILE A 14 82.36 110.05 -20.97
N PRO A 15 83.61 109.46 -20.98
CA PRO A 15 84.05 108.60 -22.11
C PRO A 15 84.58 107.15 -21.83
N GLU A 16 84.84 106.37 -22.89
CA GLU A 16 85.24 104.94 -22.89
C GLU A 16 86.59 104.63 -23.58
N THR A 17 87.36 103.63 -23.08
CA THR A 17 88.43 102.90 -23.82
C THR A 17 88.68 101.48 -23.28
N HIS A 18 87.65 100.61 -23.19
CA HIS A 18 87.74 99.36 -22.40
C HIS A 18 87.22 98.07 -23.08
N LEU A 19 87.24 97.97 -24.43
CA LEU A 19 86.48 96.92 -25.14
C LEU A 19 87.12 95.53 -25.30
N SER A 20 88.44 95.40 -25.55
CA SER A 20 89.00 94.09 -25.92
C SER A 20 89.06 93.09 -24.75
N GLU A 21 89.42 93.56 -23.55
CA GLU A 21 89.38 92.71 -22.33
C GLU A 21 87.99 92.16 -22.03
N ARG A 22 86.91 92.82 -22.49
CA ARG A 22 85.54 92.40 -22.20
C ARG A 22 85.24 91.05 -22.85
N ILE A 23 85.75 90.77 -24.05
CA ILE A 23 85.36 89.56 -24.80
C ILE A 23 85.96 88.29 -24.15
N GLU A 24 87.23 88.30 -23.76
CA GLU A 24 87.84 87.16 -23.06
C GLU A 24 87.28 86.99 -21.64
N LYS A 25 87.04 88.10 -20.91
CA LYS A 25 86.32 88.06 -19.62
C LYS A 25 84.89 87.53 -19.78
N GLU A 26 84.19 87.86 -20.86
CA GLU A 26 82.83 87.41 -21.12
C GLU A 26 82.77 85.93 -21.54
N GLN A 27 83.77 85.42 -22.27
CA GLN A 27 83.88 83.99 -22.58
C GLN A 27 84.29 83.17 -21.36
N ALA A 28 85.23 83.65 -20.55
CA ALA A 28 85.59 83.04 -19.28
C ALA A 28 84.39 83.00 -18.32
N ALA A 29 83.69 84.13 -18.14
CA ALA A 29 82.49 84.19 -17.31
C ALA A 29 81.33 83.32 -17.84
N LYS A 30 81.22 83.12 -19.16
CA LYS A 30 80.24 82.17 -19.74
C LYS A 30 80.62 80.71 -19.46
N LEU A 31 81.89 80.35 -19.51
CA LEU A 31 82.37 79.02 -19.11
C LEU A 31 82.17 78.77 -17.60
N GLU A 32 82.52 79.75 -16.77
CA GLU A 32 82.34 79.71 -15.31
C GLU A 32 80.84 79.61 -14.93
N CYS A 33 79.97 80.38 -15.62
CA CYS A 33 78.52 80.29 -15.47
C CYS A 33 77.97 78.92 -15.90
N LEU A 34 78.43 78.37 -17.02
CA LEU A 34 78.03 77.03 -17.48
C LEU A 34 78.54 75.91 -16.56
N GLN A 35 79.71 76.07 -15.93
CA GLN A 35 80.20 75.15 -14.92
C GLN A 35 79.35 75.23 -13.64
N ALA A 36 79.00 76.42 -13.17
CA ALA A 36 78.09 76.59 -12.03
C ALA A 36 76.68 76.00 -12.31
N GLU A 37 76.14 76.19 -13.51
CA GLU A 37 74.86 75.62 -13.94
C GLU A 37 74.91 74.08 -14.08
N LEU A 38 76.05 73.54 -14.52
CA LEU A 38 76.31 72.09 -14.54
C LEU A 38 76.46 71.51 -13.13
N GLU A 39 77.12 72.21 -12.21
CA GLU A 39 77.24 71.79 -10.81
C GLU A 39 75.88 71.84 -10.09
N GLN A 40 75.08 72.89 -10.31
CA GLN A 40 73.71 73.00 -9.80
C GLN A 40 72.84 71.85 -10.32
N THR A 41 72.81 71.60 -11.63
CA THR A 41 71.98 70.52 -12.20
C THR A 41 72.45 69.11 -11.78
N ASN A 42 73.75 68.90 -11.54
CA ASN A 42 74.24 67.67 -10.91
C ASN A 42 73.80 67.54 -9.45
N LEU A 43 73.81 68.64 -8.67
CA LEU A 43 73.33 68.66 -7.30
C LEU A 43 71.83 68.35 -7.23
N GLU A 44 71.01 68.98 -8.08
CA GLU A 44 69.58 68.72 -8.23
C GLU A 44 69.29 67.29 -8.69
N GLN A 45 70.07 66.74 -9.62
CA GLN A 45 69.93 65.33 -10.01
C GLN A 45 70.30 64.39 -8.84
N SER A 46 71.25 64.76 -7.98
CA SER A 46 71.62 63.96 -6.81
C SER A 46 70.52 63.96 -5.72
N THR A 47 69.86 65.10 -5.48
CA THR A 47 68.75 65.19 -4.51
C THR A 47 67.52 64.45 -5.03
N LEU A 48 67.15 64.63 -6.31
CA LEU A 48 66.05 63.90 -6.95
C LEU A 48 66.26 62.38 -6.91
N ARG A 49 67.48 61.87 -7.14
CA ARG A 49 67.81 60.44 -6.99
C ARG A 49 67.67 59.97 -5.54
N SER A 50 68.05 60.80 -4.56
CA SER A 50 67.87 60.51 -3.13
C SER A 50 66.39 60.43 -2.75
N GLU A 51 65.55 61.31 -3.29
CA GLU A 51 64.10 61.31 -3.05
C GLU A 51 63.38 60.15 -3.76
N LEU A 52 63.81 59.79 -4.97
CA LEU A 52 63.30 58.61 -5.66
C LEU A 52 63.60 57.31 -4.88
N ASP A 53 64.82 57.14 -4.36
CA ASP A 53 65.17 56.00 -3.51
C ASP A 53 64.37 55.97 -2.19
N LYS A 54 64.20 57.13 -1.52
CA LYS A 54 63.38 57.25 -0.31
C LYS A 54 61.91 56.87 -0.57
N THR A 55 61.32 57.40 -1.64
CA THR A 55 59.91 57.14 -2.01
C THR A 55 59.70 55.69 -2.46
N GLN A 56 60.62 55.11 -3.25
CA GLN A 56 60.56 53.72 -3.66
C GLN A 56 60.71 52.76 -2.47
N LYS A 57 61.58 53.05 -1.50
CA LYS A 57 61.68 52.32 -0.22
C LYS A 57 60.42 52.45 0.63
N ALA A 58 59.77 53.62 0.66
CA ALA A 58 58.50 53.81 1.36
C ALA A 58 57.34 53.03 0.71
N LEU A 59 57.25 53.05 -0.62
CA LEU A 59 56.28 52.27 -1.39
C LEU A 59 56.47 50.77 -1.20
N SER A 60 57.71 50.27 -1.26
CA SER A 60 58.04 48.85 -1.00
C SER A 60 57.57 48.41 0.39
N LYS A 61 57.85 49.20 1.44
CA LYS A 61 57.39 48.92 2.81
C LYS A 61 55.85 48.94 2.92
N ARG A 62 55.17 49.81 2.18
CA ARG A 62 53.70 49.89 2.15
C ARG A 62 53.08 48.69 1.41
N ALA A 63 53.64 48.29 0.28
CA ALA A 63 53.23 47.09 -0.46
C ALA A 63 53.41 45.82 0.38
N GLN A 64 54.55 45.66 1.09
CA GLN A 64 54.77 44.54 2.00
C GLN A 64 53.71 44.47 3.11
N LYS A 65 53.35 45.61 3.72
CA LYS A 65 52.26 45.67 4.71
C LYS A 65 50.90 45.25 4.12
N TYR A 66 50.56 45.71 2.92
CA TYR A 66 49.32 45.30 2.26
C TYR A 66 49.29 43.80 1.94
N ASN A 67 50.41 43.21 1.49
CA ASN A 67 50.49 41.77 1.21
C ASN A 67 50.29 40.91 2.47
N ILE A 68 50.86 41.33 3.61
CA ILE A 68 50.67 40.64 4.90
C ILE A 68 49.19 40.72 5.32
N GLN A 69 48.61 41.93 5.32
CA GLN A 69 47.20 42.14 5.67
C GLN A 69 46.26 41.31 4.78
N HIS A 70 46.50 41.30 3.46
CA HIS A 70 45.72 40.54 2.49
C HIS A 70 45.81 39.02 2.75
N SER A 71 47.00 38.51 3.08
CA SER A 71 47.20 37.10 3.46
C SER A 71 46.42 36.73 4.74
N ASP A 72 46.44 37.58 5.76
CA ASP A 72 45.68 37.38 7.00
C ASP A 72 44.17 37.41 6.76
N ASP A 73 43.68 38.34 5.94
CA ASP A 73 42.26 38.46 5.61
C ASP A 73 41.79 37.30 4.71
N GLN A 74 42.60 36.84 3.76
CA GLN A 74 42.34 35.59 3.03
C GLN A 74 42.26 34.37 3.98
N SER A 75 43.13 34.29 4.99
CA SER A 75 43.08 33.23 6.01
C SER A 75 41.79 33.27 6.84
N LYS A 76 41.31 34.47 7.20
CA LYS A 76 40.02 34.66 7.90
C LYS A 76 38.84 34.25 7.02
N ILE A 77 38.82 34.67 5.76
CA ILE A 77 37.78 34.30 4.78
C ILE A 77 37.74 32.78 4.58
N GLN A 78 38.88 32.10 4.44
CA GLN A 78 38.90 30.64 4.33
C GLN A 78 38.36 29.92 5.58
N LYS A 79 38.58 30.46 6.78
CA LYS A 79 38.00 29.90 8.02
C LYS A 79 36.47 30.06 8.04
N LEU A 80 35.97 31.24 7.72
CA LEU A 80 34.52 31.52 7.62
C LEU A 80 33.84 30.63 6.57
N LEU A 81 34.47 30.41 5.40
CA LEU A 81 33.97 29.51 4.34
C LEU A 81 34.03 28.01 4.69
N ARG A 82 34.70 27.62 5.77
CA ARG A 82 34.60 26.27 6.35
C ARG A 82 33.45 26.20 7.35
N GLN A 83 33.33 27.20 8.23
CA GLN A 83 32.25 27.30 9.21
C GLN A 83 30.86 27.39 8.55
N LEU A 84 30.72 28.18 7.48
CA LEU A 84 29.47 28.26 6.72
C LEU A 84 29.04 26.90 6.14
N ARG A 85 29.98 26.12 5.58
CA ARG A 85 29.68 24.77 5.06
C ARG A 85 29.30 23.78 6.17
N GLN A 86 29.91 23.89 7.35
CA GLN A 86 29.50 23.09 8.51
C GLN A 86 28.09 23.48 9.00
N LEU A 87 27.74 24.77 8.98
CA LEU A 87 26.41 25.24 9.33
C LEU A 87 25.34 24.83 8.30
N GLN A 88 25.69 24.76 7.01
CA GLN A 88 24.79 24.24 5.97
C GLN A 88 24.51 22.74 6.16
N TYR A 89 25.55 21.92 6.34
CA TYR A 89 25.40 20.49 6.61
C TYR A 89 24.51 20.21 7.85
N VAL A 90 24.75 20.92 8.95
CA VAL A 90 23.96 20.79 10.19
C VAL A 90 22.53 21.32 10.03
N ALA A 91 22.27 22.24 9.09
CA ALA A 91 20.91 22.66 8.76
C ALA A 91 20.18 21.61 7.92
N GLU A 92 20.85 20.97 6.96
CA GLU A 92 20.31 19.88 6.14
C GLU A 92 19.94 18.67 7.01
N GLU A 93 20.88 18.18 7.83
CA GLU A 93 20.68 17.08 8.81
C GLU A 93 19.52 17.38 9.78
N LYS A 94 19.33 18.64 10.16
CA LYS A 94 18.24 19.08 11.05
C LYS A 94 16.87 19.05 10.37
N GLU A 95 16.76 19.36 9.09
CA GLU A 95 15.49 19.25 8.36
C GLU A 95 15.15 17.78 8.05
N GLU A 96 16.14 16.93 7.74
CA GLU A 96 15.92 15.47 7.65
C GLU A 96 15.43 14.88 8.99
N LEU A 97 16.06 15.24 10.10
CA LEU A 97 15.63 14.78 11.42
C LEU A 97 14.20 15.25 11.77
N LYS A 98 13.81 16.46 11.36
CA LYS A 98 12.43 16.96 11.50
C LYS A 98 11.42 16.16 10.67
N THR A 99 11.71 15.84 9.41
CA THR A 99 10.77 15.08 8.56
C THR A 99 10.59 13.65 9.09
N SER A 100 11.69 13.03 9.54
CA SER A 100 11.65 11.74 10.25
C SER A 100 10.82 11.81 11.53
N HIS A 101 11.00 12.84 12.37
CA HIS A 101 10.21 13.04 13.58
C HIS A 101 8.72 13.27 13.29
N ALA A 102 8.38 14.04 12.26
CA ALA A 102 7.00 14.27 11.84
C ALA A 102 6.32 12.97 11.36
N HIS A 103 7.03 12.16 10.58
CA HIS A 103 6.54 10.85 10.15
C HIS A 103 6.34 9.90 11.34
N LEU A 104 7.29 9.85 12.28
CA LEU A 104 7.15 9.05 13.51
C LEU A 104 5.99 9.52 14.38
N GLN A 105 5.74 10.83 14.48
CA GLN A 105 4.56 11.36 15.19
C GLN A 105 3.25 10.98 14.50
N GLN A 106 3.18 10.99 13.16
CA GLN A 106 2.01 10.50 12.42
C GLN A 106 1.77 9.01 12.72
N THR A 107 2.79 8.16 12.58
CA THR A 107 2.69 6.73 12.85
C THR A 107 2.29 6.44 14.30
N LEU A 108 2.82 7.19 15.27
CA LEU A 108 2.38 7.10 16.67
C LEU A 108 0.92 7.52 16.87
N SER A 109 0.47 8.58 16.20
CA SER A 109 -0.94 9.01 16.24
C SER A 109 -1.86 7.94 15.66
N GLU A 110 -1.51 7.34 14.52
CA GLU A 110 -2.29 6.25 13.92
C GLU A 110 -2.33 5.00 14.82
N ILE A 111 -1.21 4.63 15.45
CA ILE A 111 -1.15 3.50 16.39
C ILE A 111 -1.98 3.78 17.66
N GLN A 112 -1.88 5.00 18.22
CA GLN A 112 -2.68 5.40 19.37
C GLN A 112 -4.18 5.43 19.03
N GLU A 113 -4.56 5.96 17.86
CA GLU A 113 -5.96 5.99 17.44
C GLU A 113 -6.51 4.57 17.24
N ARG A 114 -5.74 3.66 16.61
CA ARG A 114 -6.11 2.23 16.51
C ARG A 114 -6.26 1.59 17.91
N ALA A 115 -5.41 1.95 18.87
CA ALA A 115 -5.51 1.47 20.25
C ALA A 115 -6.76 2.01 20.98
N PHE A 116 -7.09 3.30 20.83
CA PHE A 116 -8.33 3.90 21.37
C PHE A 116 -9.59 3.32 20.73
N ARG A 117 -9.60 3.13 19.39
CA ARG A 117 -10.68 2.43 18.66
C ARG A 117 -10.83 0.97 19.16
N SER A 118 -9.71 0.26 19.41
CA SER A 118 -9.72 -1.09 19.98
C SER A 118 -10.28 -1.16 21.41
N MET A 119 -9.96 -0.18 22.27
CA MET A 119 -10.56 -0.06 23.61
C MET A 119 -12.07 0.21 23.54
N ASN A 120 -12.52 1.09 22.64
CA ASN A 120 -13.95 1.32 22.40
C ASN A 120 -14.67 0.09 21.82
N ASN A 121 -13.97 -0.76 21.06
CA ASN A 121 -14.48 -2.05 20.56
C ASN A 121 -14.47 -3.18 21.63
N GLY A 122 -14.20 -2.84 22.90
CA GLY A 122 -14.27 -3.78 24.02
C GLY A 122 -13.11 -4.77 24.10
N GLY A 123 -11.97 -4.46 23.45
CA GLY A 123 -10.80 -5.34 23.38
C GLY A 123 -10.90 -6.46 22.34
N TRP A 124 -11.99 -6.52 21.56
CA TRP A 124 -12.12 -7.49 20.47
C TRP A 124 -11.36 -7.01 19.22
N ILE A 125 -10.23 -7.65 18.93
CA ILE A 125 -9.38 -7.33 17.77
C ILE A 125 -9.85 -8.17 16.57
N ALA A 126 -10.38 -7.51 15.54
CA ALA A 126 -10.71 -8.15 14.27
C ALA A 126 -9.43 -8.70 13.58
N PRO A 127 -9.47 -9.89 12.95
CA PRO A 127 -8.33 -10.41 12.20
C PRO A 127 -8.11 -9.58 10.92
N GLU A 128 -6.83 -9.31 10.60
CA GLU A 128 -6.43 -8.56 9.40
C GLU A 128 -6.88 -9.25 8.10
N ASP A 129 -7.19 -8.47 7.06
CA ASP A 129 -7.66 -8.98 5.75
C ASP A 129 -6.74 -10.06 5.15
N ALA A 130 -5.42 -9.94 5.33
CA ALA A 130 -4.45 -10.93 4.88
C ALA A 130 -4.59 -12.28 5.61
N LYS A 131 -4.90 -12.25 6.91
CA LYS A 131 -5.14 -13.43 7.75
C LYS A 131 -6.49 -14.08 7.42
N VAL A 132 -7.50 -13.26 7.13
CA VAL A 132 -8.81 -13.72 6.62
C VAL A 132 -8.66 -14.44 5.29
N ARG A 133 -7.90 -13.88 4.34
CA ARG A 133 -7.57 -14.52 3.05
C ARG A 133 -6.84 -15.86 3.23
N ASP A 134 -5.87 -15.96 4.14
CA ASP A 134 -5.19 -17.23 4.48
C ASP A 134 -6.17 -18.29 5.02
N TYR A 135 -7.06 -17.94 5.95
CA TYR A 135 -8.07 -18.88 6.45
C TYR A 135 -9.08 -19.32 5.38
N LEU A 136 -9.53 -18.42 4.50
CA LEU A 136 -10.41 -18.77 3.38
C LEU A 136 -9.72 -19.66 2.36
N SER A 137 -8.45 -19.36 2.03
CA SER A 137 -7.61 -20.19 1.15
C SER A 137 -7.41 -21.62 1.71
N ARG A 138 -7.26 -21.75 3.04
CA ARG A 138 -7.20 -23.06 3.73
C ARG A 138 -8.53 -23.81 3.63
N LEU A 139 -9.66 -23.14 3.83
CA LEU A 139 -10.99 -23.75 3.65
C LEU A 139 -11.17 -24.23 2.21
N GLN A 140 -10.89 -23.37 1.23
CA GLN A 140 -10.96 -23.67 -0.20
C GLN A 140 -10.07 -24.87 -0.59
N GLU A 141 -8.82 -24.92 -0.12
CA GLU A 141 -7.90 -26.04 -0.38
C GLU A 141 -8.34 -27.33 0.33
N ASN A 142 -8.92 -27.26 1.53
CA ASN A 142 -9.44 -28.42 2.23
C ASN A 142 -10.66 -29.04 1.52
N ILE A 143 -11.63 -28.22 1.09
CA ILE A 143 -12.77 -28.65 0.25
C ILE A 143 -12.25 -29.31 -1.04
N LYS A 144 -11.32 -28.65 -1.73
CA LYS A 144 -10.68 -29.10 -2.97
C LYS A 144 -9.93 -30.43 -2.81
N LYS A 145 -9.22 -30.63 -1.70
CA LYS A 145 -8.55 -31.91 -1.35
C LYS A 145 -9.56 -33.02 -1.07
N TRP A 146 -10.58 -32.74 -0.26
CA TRP A 146 -11.62 -33.73 0.06
C TRP A 146 -12.38 -34.17 -1.19
N ALA A 147 -12.87 -33.22 -2.01
CA ALA A 147 -13.57 -33.52 -3.25
C ALA A 147 -12.70 -34.31 -4.24
N LYS A 148 -11.39 -34.03 -4.33
CA LYS A 148 -10.45 -34.78 -5.18
C LYS A 148 -10.26 -36.23 -4.71
N ASN A 149 -10.35 -36.48 -3.41
CA ASN A 149 -10.13 -37.81 -2.82
C ASN A 149 -11.42 -38.66 -2.79
N SER A 150 -12.57 -38.03 -2.55
CA SER A 150 -13.87 -38.71 -2.39
C SER A 150 -14.63 -38.92 -3.71
N ALA A 151 -14.45 -38.05 -4.72
CA ALA A 151 -15.15 -38.17 -6.00
C ALA A 151 -14.58 -39.27 -6.91
N PHE A 152 -15.38 -39.72 -7.89
CA PHE A 152 -14.89 -40.63 -8.93
C PHE A 152 -13.67 -40.05 -9.67
N LYS A 153 -12.59 -40.85 -9.76
CA LYS A 153 -11.29 -40.42 -10.28
C LYS A 153 -11.28 -40.09 -11.78
N ALA A 154 -12.23 -40.66 -12.54
CA ALA A 154 -12.48 -40.32 -13.93
C ALA A 154 -13.96 -40.55 -14.29
N PHE A 155 -14.55 -39.62 -15.04
CA PHE A 155 -15.70 -39.92 -15.89
C PHE A 155 -15.16 -40.65 -17.13
N GLY A 156 -15.58 -41.90 -17.36
CA GLY A 156 -15.07 -42.72 -18.48
C GLY A 156 -15.44 -44.19 -18.40
N ASP A 157 -15.22 -44.84 -17.26
CA ASP A 157 -15.50 -46.27 -17.10
C ASP A 157 -16.98 -46.48 -16.71
N GLN A 158 -17.84 -46.55 -17.72
CA GLN A 158 -19.30 -46.85 -17.67
C GLN A 158 -20.22 -45.85 -16.90
N HIS A 159 -19.70 -45.10 -15.93
CA HIS A 159 -20.54 -44.39 -14.96
C HIS A 159 -21.27 -43.13 -15.48
N SER A 160 -20.82 -42.53 -16.58
CA SER A 160 -21.54 -41.39 -17.20
C SER A 160 -22.88 -41.80 -17.83
N GLN A 161 -22.98 -43.07 -18.26
CA GLN A 161 -24.20 -43.68 -18.78
C GLN A 161 -25.04 -44.37 -17.70
N SER A 162 -24.51 -44.57 -16.49
CA SER A 162 -25.23 -45.21 -15.38
C SER A 162 -26.04 -44.23 -14.52
N LEU A 163 -25.81 -42.91 -14.65
CA LEU A 163 -26.62 -41.90 -13.95
C LEU A 163 -28.01 -41.80 -14.58
N SER A 164 -29.06 -42.07 -13.80
CA SER A 164 -30.44 -41.94 -14.27
C SER A 164 -30.81 -40.46 -14.50
N ILE A 165 -31.88 -40.23 -15.27
CA ILE A 165 -32.41 -38.89 -15.55
C ILE A 165 -32.70 -38.15 -14.23
N ASP A 166 -33.30 -38.82 -13.25
CA ASP A 166 -33.61 -38.25 -11.93
C ASP A 166 -32.34 -37.84 -11.17
N GLN A 167 -31.30 -38.67 -11.22
CA GLN A 167 -30.02 -38.40 -10.55
C GLN A 167 -29.30 -37.20 -11.18
N LYS A 168 -29.25 -37.14 -12.51
CA LYS A 168 -28.74 -35.97 -13.26
C LYS A 168 -29.50 -34.70 -12.86
N GLN A 169 -30.83 -34.75 -12.83
CA GLN A 169 -31.65 -33.61 -12.43
C GLN A 169 -31.45 -33.24 -10.94
N GLU A 170 -31.30 -34.20 -10.03
CA GLU A 170 -31.04 -33.93 -8.61
C GLU A 170 -29.72 -33.16 -8.43
N ILE A 171 -28.67 -33.57 -9.15
CA ILE A 171 -27.38 -32.86 -9.18
C ILE A 171 -27.54 -31.44 -9.74
N MET A 172 -28.18 -31.28 -10.91
CA MET A 172 -28.35 -29.96 -11.53
C MET A 172 -29.22 -29.00 -10.71
N ARG A 173 -30.26 -29.51 -10.02
CA ARG A 173 -31.04 -28.72 -9.05
C ARG A 173 -30.17 -28.25 -7.88
N SER A 174 -29.27 -29.10 -7.37
CA SER A 174 -28.35 -28.71 -6.29
C SER A 174 -27.40 -27.59 -6.74
N MET A 175 -26.99 -27.61 -8.02
CA MET A 175 -26.14 -26.60 -8.68
C MET A 175 -26.88 -25.37 -9.24
N SER A 176 -28.15 -25.16 -8.89
CA SER A 176 -28.91 -23.93 -9.17
C SER A 176 -28.13 -22.66 -8.78
N ASN A 177 -28.23 -21.59 -9.57
CA ASN A 177 -27.45 -20.33 -9.45
C ASN A 177 -25.92 -20.47 -9.52
N TYR A 178 -25.37 -21.67 -9.67
CA TYR A 178 -23.92 -21.93 -9.77
C TYR A 178 -23.53 -22.59 -11.09
N CYS A 179 -24.48 -23.08 -11.90
CA CYS A 179 -24.21 -23.78 -13.16
C CYS A 179 -25.04 -23.23 -14.35
N PHE A 180 -24.52 -23.47 -15.56
CA PHE A 180 -25.17 -23.25 -16.84
C PHE A 180 -24.57 -24.15 -17.94
N PRO A 181 -25.39 -24.76 -18.82
CA PRO A 181 -26.86 -24.83 -18.78
C PRO A 181 -27.39 -25.54 -17.53
N HIS A 182 -28.70 -25.47 -17.30
CA HIS A 182 -29.35 -26.17 -16.18
C HIS A 182 -29.68 -27.64 -16.48
N ASP A 183 -29.33 -28.13 -17.68
CA ASP A 183 -29.44 -29.52 -18.08
C ASP A 183 -28.06 -30.20 -18.12
N TRP A 184 -28.00 -31.45 -17.66
CA TRP A 184 -26.74 -32.19 -17.54
C TRP A 184 -26.15 -32.58 -18.89
N ASP A 185 -26.98 -33.05 -19.82
CA ASP A 185 -26.50 -33.59 -21.09
C ASP A 185 -26.13 -32.47 -22.07
N GLN A 186 -26.81 -31.31 -22.01
CA GLN A 186 -26.34 -30.07 -22.64
C GLN A 186 -25.01 -29.60 -22.04
N LEU A 187 -24.84 -29.64 -20.71
CA LEU A 187 -23.59 -29.23 -20.07
C LEU A 187 -22.41 -30.11 -20.50
N VAL A 188 -22.59 -31.43 -20.57
CA VAL A 188 -21.56 -32.38 -21.04
C VAL A 188 -21.15 -32.11 -22.49
N GLN A 189 -22.06 -31.63 -23.35
CA GLN A 189 -21.77 -31.22 -24.73
C GLN A 189 -21.02 -29.88 -24.84
N ILE A 190 -21.02 -29.07 -23.78
CA ILE A 190 -20.44 -27.72 -23.74
C ILE A 190 -19.11 -27.70 -23.00
N ILE A 191 -18.95 -28.53 -21.96
CA ILE A 191 -17.69 -28.66 -21.22
C ILE A 191 -16.57 -29.18 -22.15
N PRO A 192 -15.37 -28.58 -22.12
CA PRO A 192 -14.25 -29.02 -22.96
C PRO A 192 -13.88 -30.51 -22.73
N PRO A 193 -13.54 -31.29 -23.78
CA PRO A 193 -13.27 -32.73 -23.66
C PRO A 193 -12.15 -33.13 -22.68
N HIS A 194 -11.18 -32.24 -22.41
CA HIS A 194 -10.15 -32.49 -21.37
C HIS A 194 -10.64 -32.26 -19.94
N ILE A 195 -11.78 -31.57 -19.78
CA ILE A 195 -12.44 -31.27 -18.50
C ILE A 195 -13.56 -32.27 -18.21
N GLU A 196 -14.24 -32.82 -19.22
CA GLU A 196 -15.33 -33.80 -19.09
C GLU A 196 -15.02 -34.92 -18.08
N LYS A 197 -13.85 -35.55 -18.19
CA LYS A 197 -13.41 -36.64 -17.31
C LYS A 197 -13.21 -36.25 -15.84
N ARG A 198 -13.33 -34.96 -15.52
CA ARG A 198 -13.20 -34.36 -14.18
C ARG A 198 -14.52 -33.85 -13.61
N ILE A 199 -15.63 -33.96 -14.34
CA ILE A 199 -16.96 -33.52 -13.89
C ILE A 199 -17.32 -34.02 -12.47
N PRO A 200 -17.15 -35.30 -12.08
CA PRO A 200 -17.49 -35.74 -10.73
C PRO A 200 -16.73 -35.00 -9.61
N TYR A 201 -15.43 -34.76 -9.82
CA TYR A 201 -14.60 -33.97 -8.90
C TYR A 201 -15.06 -32.50 -8.87
N LEU A 202 -15.25 -31.87 -10.04
CA LEU A 202 -15.64 -30.47 -10.15
C LEU A 202 -17.01 -30.20 -9.52
N PHE A 203 -17.98 -31.08 -9.74
CA PHE A 203 -19.31 -30.96 -9.14
C PHE A 203 -19.32 -31.32 -7.66
N THR A 204 -18.60 -32.34 -7.20
CA THR A 204 -18.45 -32.62 -5.76
C THR A 204 -17.84 -31.42 -5.03
N HIS A 205 -16.83 -30.79 -5.63
CA HIS A 205 -16.20 -29.57 -5.15
C HIS A 205 -17.20 -28.41 -5.11
N ALA A 206 -17.89 -28.14 -6.22
CA ALA A 206 -18.83 -27.03 -6.34
C ALA A 206 -20.05 -27.14 -5.42
N ILE A 207 -20.66 -28.33 -5.28
CA ILE A 207 -21.81 -28.56 -4.39
C ILE A 207 -21.38 -28.37 -2.92
N LEU A 208 -20.19 -28.82 -2.53
CA LEU A 208 -19.68 -28.65 -1.16
C LEU A 208 -19.31 -27.19 -0.87
N SER A 209 -18.65 -26.51 -1.82
CA SER A 209 -18.42 -25.06 -1.72
C SER A 209 -19.73 -24.29 -1.64
N LYS A 210 -20.75 -24.66 -2.42
CA LYS A 210 -22.08 -24.01 -2.36
C LYS A 210 -22.76 -24.18 -1.00
N ASP A 211 -22.91 -25.41 -0.47
CA ASP A 211 -23.57 -25.61 0.84
C ASP A 211 -22.85 -24.84 1.95
N ILE A 212 -21.52 -24.91 1.99
CA ILE A 212 -20.71 -24.17 2.98
C ILE A 212 -20.90 -22.65 2.84
N PHE A 213 -20.79 -22.10 1.62
CA PHE A 213 -20.81 -20.66 1.45
C PHE A 213 -22.23 -20.07 1.56
N GLU A 214 -23.27 -20.74 1.06
CA GLU A 214 -24.64 -20.23 1.19
C GLU A 214 -25.20 -20.39 2.61
N THR A 215 -24.89 -21.48 3.31
CA THR A 215 -25.60 -21.83 4.56
C THR A 215 -24.80 -21.61 5.85
N ILE A 216 -23.48 -21.41 5.76
CA ILE A 216 -22.60 -21.12 6.90
C ILE A 216 -21.90 -19.77 6.70
N ILE A 217 -21.10 -19.59 5.64
CA ILE A 217 -20.36 -18.33 5.43
C ILE A 217 -21.32 -17.15 5.21
N GLY A 218 -22.36 -17.33 4.39
CA GLY A 218 -23.37 -16.30 4.08
C GLY A 218 -24.44 -16.07 5.16
N ASN A 219 -24.45 -16.84 6.24
CA ASN A 219 -25.48 -16.77 7.28
C ASN A 219 -24.88 -16.40 8.65
N PRO A 220 -25.06 -15.15 9.16
CA PRO A 220 -24.48 -14.74 10.44
C PRO A 220 -25.03 -15.48 11.67
N PHE A 221 -26.16 -16.18 11.55
CA PHE A 221 -26.86 -16.80 12.67
C PHE A 221 -26.86 -18.35 12.61
N PHE A 222 -26.05 -18.93 11.73
CA PHE A 222 -26.07 -20.37 11.40
C PHE A 222 -25.91 -21.33 12.59
N THR A 223 -25.25 -20.90 13.67
CA THR A 223 -25.02 -21.70 14.89
C THR A 223 -26.23 -21.78 15.83
N LEU A 224 -27.20 -20.88 15.67
CA LEU A 224 -28.29 -20.67 16.62
C LEU A 224 -29.47 -21.63 16.35
N GLU A 225 -29.57 -22.15 15.13
CA GLU A 225 -30.56 -23.14 14.68
C GLU A 225 -30.54 -24.45 15.49
N LEU A 226 -29.37 -24.80 16.05
CA LEU A 226 -29.18 -26.01 16.87
C LEU A 226 -29.46 -25.79 18.36
N GLN A 227 -29.78 -24.57 18.79
CA GLN A 227 -30.26 -24.33 20.15
C GLN A 227 -31.73 -24.74 20.23
N GLY A 228 -31.98 -26.03 20.47
CA GLY A 228 -33.31 -26.63 20.65
C GLY A 228 -34.05 -26.19 21.94
N GLN A 229 -33.92 -24.92 22.34
CA GLN A 229 -34.70 -24.28 23.38
C GLN A 229 -35.78 -23.41 22.74
N THR A 230 -37.03 -23.58 23.17
CA THR A 230 -38.21 -22.86 22.63
C THR A 230 -38.17 -21.35 22.80
N ASP A 231 -37.30 -20.86 23.67
CA ASP A 231 -37.36 -19.52 24.23
C ASP A 231 -36.37 -18.55 23.56
N PHE A 232 -35.58 -19.03 22.59
CA PHE A 232 -34.62 -18.23 21.83
C PHE A 232 -35.07 -18.08 20.35
N PRO A 233 -34.93 -16.91 19.72
CA PRO A 233 -35.35 -16.73 18.33
C PRO A 233 -34.57 -17.61 17.34
N THR A 234 -35.29 -18.21 16.40
CA THR A 234 -34.69 -19.02 15.32
C THR A 234 -33.79 -18.18 14.41
N THR A 235 -32.82 -18.82 13.76
CA THR A 235 -31.96 -18.25 12.70
C THR A 235 -32.77 -17.41 11.70
N THR A 236 -33.91 -17.92 11.22
CA THR A 236 -34.78 -17.21 10.27
C THR A 236 -35.40 -15.94 10.86
N GLN A 237 -35.84 -15.97 12.13
CA GLN A 237 -36.35 -14.77 12.81
C GLN A 237 -35.26 -13.71 13.00
N LEU A 238 -34.05 -14.14 13.38
CA LEU A 238 -32.89 -13.25 13.54
C LEU A 238 -32.42 -12.66 12.20
N LEU A 239 -32.40 -13.47 11.14
CA LEU A 239 -32.06 -13.02 9.79
C LEU A 239 -33.09 -12.02 9.26
N ASN A 240 -34.39 -12.26 9.47
CA ASN A 240 -35.45 -11.33 9.11
C ASN A 240 -35.38 -10.01 9.90
N LEU A 241 -35.07 -10.07 11.21
CA LEU A 241 -34.82 -8.89 12.03
C LEU A 241 -33.62 -8.09 11.49
N TYR A 242 -32.48 -8.75 11.26
CA TYR A 242 -31.27 -8.15 10.72
C TYR A 242 -31.50 -7.50 9.35
N GLN A 243 -32.19 -8.18 8.42
CA GLN A 243 -32.58 -7.62 7.12
C GLN A 243 -33.56 -6.46 7.23
N THR A 244 -34.33 -6.37 8.31
CA THR A 244 -35.21 -5.23 8.60
C THR A 244 -34.40 -4.07 9.16
N MET A 245 -33.46 -4.32 10.07
CA MET A 245 -32.54 -3.30 10.59
C MET A 245 -31.68 -2.69 9.49
N ILE A 246 -31.13 -3.48 8.56
CA ILE A 246 -30.34 -2.97 7.41
C ILE A 246 -31.12 -1.93 6.57
N LYS A 247 -32.44 -2.07 6.47
CA LYS A 247 -33.32 -1.14 5.73
C LYS A 247 -33.66 0.14 6.50
N ILE A 248 -33.36 0.19 7.80
CA ILE A 248 -33.58 1.33 8.69
C ILE A 248 -32.25 2.08 8.87
N ASP A 249 -31.22 1.36 9.29
CA ASP A 249 -29.85 1.83 9.41
C ASP A 249 -28.89 0.65 9.20
N GLN A 250 -28.13 0.69 8.10
CA GLN A 250 -27.17 -0.36 7.74
C GLN A 250 -26.02 -0.47 8.77
N THR A 251 -25.52 0.67 9.24
CA THR A 251 -24.39 0.79 10.16
C THR A 251 -24.73 0.17 11.51
N GLU A 252 -25.85 0.59 12.10
CA GLU A 252 -26.34 0.05 13.38
C GLU A 252 -26.77 -1.41 13.28
N ALA A 253 -27.33 -1.87 12.15
CA ALA A 253 -27.61 -3.29 11.95
C ALA A 253 -26.34 -4.15 12.00
N HIS A 254 -25.26 -3.70 11.37
CA HIS A 254 -23.97 -4.38 11.36
C HIS A 254 -23.26 -4.30 12.72
N ILE A 255 -23.35 -3.16 13.42
CA ILE A 255 -22.91 -3.01 14.82
C ILE A 255 -23.65 -4.00 15.71
N TRP A 256 -25.00 -4.00 15.71
CA TRP A 256 -25.83 -4.88 16.51
C TRP A 256 -25.50 -6.37 16.29
N ARG A 257 -25.43 -6.83 15.03
CA ARG A 257 -25.05 -8.21 14.70
C ARG A 257 -23.69 -8.56 15.29
N SER A 258 -22.68 -7.70 15.08
CA SER A 258 -21.32 -7.95 15.55
C SER A 258 -21.24 -8.01 17.08
N GLN A 259 -21.90 -7.09 17.79
CA GLN A 259 -21.96 -7.05 19.25
C GLN A 259 -22.71 -8.25 19.83
N MET A 260 -23.86 -8.61 19.25
CA MET A 260 -24.65 -9.77 19.65
C MET A 260 -23.81 -11.05 19.53
N LEU A 261 -23.14 -11.28 18.40
CA LEU A 261 -22.28 -12.45 18.21
C LEU A 261 -21.02 -12.44 19.09
N ARG A 262 -20.42 -11.27 19.39
CA ARG A 262 -19.32 -11.13 20.36
C ARG A 262 -19.79 -11.46 21.79
N LEU A 263 -20.96 -10.98 22.22
CA LEU A 263 -21.54 -11.25 23.54
C LEU A 263 -21.86 -12.73 23.72
N LEU A 264 -22.38 -13.40 22.69
CA LEU A 264 -22.66 -14.84 22.69
C LEU A 264 -21.39 -15.72 22.65
N GLN A 265 -20.20 -15.12 22.47
CA GLN A 265 -18.89 -15.78 22.54
C GLN A 265 -18.12 -15.49 23.83
N ALA A 266 -18.35 -14.34 24.48
CA ALA A 266 -17.50 -13.82 25.54
C ALA A 266 -17.45 -14.72 26.80
N THR A 267 -16.35 -15.47 26.95
CA THR A 267 -16.13 -16.38 28.10
C THR A 267 -15.87 -15.66 29.42
N ASP A 268 -15.35 -14.44 29.37
CA ASP A 268 -14.53 -13.86 30.44
C ASP A 268 -15.28 -12.91 31.40
N ARG A 269 -16.59 -12.75 31.20
CA ARG A 269 -17.49 -12.04 32.14
C ARG A 269 -18.43 -12.99 32.89
N ALA A 270 -18.12 -14.29 32.83
CA ALA A 270 -19.01 -15.34 33.30
C ALA A 270 -19.16 -15.35 34.83
N SER A 271 -20.38 -15.14 35.29
CA SER A 271 -20.85 -15.75 36.53
C SER A 271 -20.95 -17.27 36.34
N LYS A 272 -21.19 -18.03 37.42
CA LYS A 272 -21.16 -19.51 37.36
C LYS A 272 -22.24 -20.14 36.46
N SER A 273 -23.21 -19.38 35.95
CA SER A 273 -24.18 -19.82 34.93
C SER A 273 -23.69 -19.71 33.49
N ASP A 274 -22.70 -18.86 33.19
CA ASP A 274 -22.56 -18.33 31.83
C ASP A 274 -21.53 -19.12 30.99
N ILE A 275 -20.67 -19.89 31.66
CA ILE A 275 -19.76 -20.89 31.07
C ILE A 275 -20.53 -21.87 30.14
N PHE A 276 -21.82 -22.08 30.42
CA PHE A 276 -22.69 -22.91 29.59
C PHE A 276 -22.91 -22.38 28.17
N PHE A 277 -22.81 -21.06 27.89
CA PHE A 277 -23.20 -20.54 26.57
C PHE A 277 -22.10 -20.67 25.51
N THR A 278 -20.86 -20.21 25.76
CA THR A 278 -19.76 -20.39 24.79
C THR A 278 -19.44 -21.87 24.58
N GLY A 279 -19.56 -22.70 25.63
CA GLY A 279 -19.44 -24.15 25.52
C GLY A 279 -20.48 -24.77 24.56
N ARG A 280 -21.74 -24.31 24.62
CA ARG A 280 -22.77 -24.68 23.63
C ARG A 280 -22.41 -24.19 22.23
N LEU A 281 -21.87 -22.99 22.06
CA LEU A 281 -21.57 -22.45 20.72
C LEU A 281 -20.53 -23.31 19.96
N GLN A 282 -19.46 -23.76 20.64
CA GLN A 282 -18.49 -24.69 20.05
C GLN A 282 -19.07 -26.11 19.86
N ALA A 283 -19.93 -26.57 20.77
CA ALA A 283 -20.63 -27.85 20.63
C ALA A 283 -21.60 -27.83 19.43
N ASN A 284 -22.35 -26.75 19.24
CA ASN A 284 -23.25 -26.52 18.11
C ASN A 284 -22.49 -26.56 16.78
N ILE A 285 -21.33 -25.88 16.67
CA ILE A 285 -20.50 -25.97 15.45
C ILE A 285 -20.06 -27.42 15.19
N SER A 286 -19.71 -28.15 16.24
CA SER A 286 -19.27 -29.55 16.14
C SER A 286 -20.40 -30.48 15.71
N GLN A 287 -21.59 -30.33 16.29
CA GLN A 287 -22.81 -31.06 15.95
C GLN A 287 -23.27 -30.74 14.52
N MET A 288 -23.32 -29.45 14.16
CA MET A 288 -23.62 -28.99 12.80
C MET A 288 -22.68 -29.64 11.78
N GLY A 289 -21.38 -29.75 12.09
CA GLY A 289 -20.41 -30.36 11.20
C GLY A 289 -20.73 -31.81 10.87
N VAL A 290 -21.12 -32.59 11.90
CA VAL A 290 -21.54 -33.99 11.72
C VAL A 290 -22.86 -34.10 10.95
N GLU A 291 -23.88 -33.33 11.34
CA GLU A 291 -25.21 -33.35 10.70
C GLU A 291 -25.15 -32.91 9.23
N ARG A 292 -24.35 -31.90 8.90
CA ARG A 292 -24.14 -31.44 7.52
C ARG A 292 -23.31 -32.42 6.70
N ALA A 293 -22.28 -33.05 7.28
CA ALA A 293 -21.55 -34.11 6.61
C ALA A 293 -22.48 -35.29 6.26
N GLU A 294 -23.33 -35.70 7.19
CA GLU A 294 -24.32 -36.77 7.01
C GLU A 294 -25.38 -36.39 5.96
N LYS A 295 -25.91 -35.17 6.01
CA LYS A 295 -26.87 -34.63 5.03
C LYS A 295 -26.25 -34.52 3.63
N PHE A 296 -24.98 -34.10 3.52
CA PHE A 296 -24.27 -33.99 2.25
C PHE A 296 -24.01 -35.37 1.62
N LEU A 297 -23.51 -36.33 2.40
CA LEU A 297 -23.25 -37.70 1.94
C LEU A 297 -24.53 -38.46 1.56
N ARG A 298 -25.69 -38.11 2.15
CA ARG A 298 -27.00 -38.60 1.72
C ARG A 298 -27.63 -37.78 0.59
N GLY A 299 -27.10 -36.60 0.27
CA GLY A 299 -27.65 -35.66 -0.71
C GLY A 299 -27.20 -35.92 -2.16
N PRO A 300 -27.46 -34.97 -3.08
CA PRO A 300 -27.26 -35.17 -4.53
C PRO A 300 -25.81 -35.47 -4.92
N ALA A 301 -24.84 -35.00 -4.12
CA ALA A 301 -23.41 -35.25 -4.33
C ALA A 301 -23.06 -36.76 -4.28
N ARG A 302 -23.85 -37.59 -3.58
CA ARG A 302 -23.61 -39.05 -3.42
C ARG A 302 -23.37 -39.78 -4.75
N TYR A 303 -24.03 -39.33 -5.82
CA TYR A 303 -23.93 -39.91 -7.15
C TYR A 303 -22.59 -39.64 -7.86
N LEU A 304 -21.75 -38.78 -7.29
CA LEU A 304 -20.44 -38.39 -7.81
C LEU A 304 -19.27 -38.91 -6.95
N LEU A 305 -19.58 -39.54 -5.81
CA LEU A 305 -18.60 -40.09 -4.88
C LEU A 305 -18.31 -41.57 -5.18
N GLY A 306 -17.04 -41.99 -5.02
CA GLY A 306 -16.64 -43.38 -5.22
C GLY A 306 -17.24 -44.31 -4.15
N GLN A 307 -17.54 -45.56 -4.52
CA GLN A 307 -18.20 -46.54 -3.63
C GLN A 307 -17.52 -46.75 -2.25
N SER A 308 -16.24 -46.41 -2.10
CA SER A 308 -15.50 -46.45 -0.84
C SER A 308 -15.80 -45.29 0.13
N SER A 309 -16.66 -44.31 -0.22
CA SER A 309 -16.88 -43.10 0.58
C SER A 309 -18.12 -43.11 1.48
N GLY A 310 -19.04 -44.07 1.29
CA GLY A 310 -20.36 -44.06 1.94
C GLY A 310 -20.34 -44.56 3.39
N ASP A 311 -19.72 -45.72 3.62
CA ASP A 311 -19.58 -46.33 4.95
C ASP A 311 -18.24 -45.99 5.64
N ASP A 312 -17.32 -45.31 4.95
CA ASP A 312 -16.04 -44.92 5.54
C ASP A 312 -16.22 -43.74 6.51
N LYS A 313 -16.27 -44.07 7.80
CA LYS A 313 -16.32 -43.12 8.92
C LYS A 313 -15.18 -42.09 8.89
N SER A 314 -14.05 -42.38 8.24
CA SER A 314 -12.96 -41.42 8.05
C SER A 314 -13.31 -40.33 7.02
N VAL A 315 -14.06 -40.67 5.97
CA VAL A 315 -14.54 -39.70 4.96
C VAL A 315 -15.64 -38.81 5.53
N GLN A 316 -16.59 -39.38 6.30
CA GLN A 316 -17.58 -38.59 7.03
C GLN A 316 -16.92 -37.67 8.05
N LYS A 317 -15.94 -38.17 8.83
CA LYS A 317 -15.20 -37.33 9.78
C LYS A 317 -14.45 -36.20 9.08
N ALA A 318 -13.69 -36.49 8.02
CA ALA A 318 -12.95 -35.46 7.30
C ALA A 318 -13.86 -34.39 6.67
N LEU A 319 -15.09 -34.76 6.28
CA LEU A 319 -16.10 -33.80 5.84
C LEU A 319 -16.66 -32.96 7.00
N ALA A 320 -16.93 -33.58 8.15
CA ALA A 320 -17.37 -32.88 9.36
C ALA A 320 -16.31 -31.90 9.86
N ASP A 321 -15.02 -32.29 9.85
CA ASP A 321 -13.89 -31.42 10.21
C ASP A 321 -13.82 -30.17 9.30
N ILE A 322 -14.18 -30.28 8.01
CA ILE A 322 -14.28 -29.15 7.07
C ILE A 322 -15.46 -28.24 7.43
N TYR A 323 -16.64 -28.78 7.71
CA TYR A 323 -17.80 -27.99 8.16
C TYR A 323 -17.56 -27.30 9.50
N CYS A 324 -16.85 -27.96 10.44
CA CYS A 324 -16.43 -27.39 11.72
C CYS A 324 -15.46 -26.20 11.50
N TYR A 325 -14.48 -26.35 10.61
CA TYR A 325 -13.55 -25.27 10.26
C TYR A 325 -14.28 -24.09 9.60
N ALA A 326 -15.19 -24.37 8.66
CA ALA A 326 -16.03 -23.35 8.04
C ALA A 326 -16.91 -22.61 9.05
N GLY A 327 -17.47 -23.31 10.04
CA GLY A 327 -18.24 -22.72 11.12
C GLY A 327 -17.41 -21.82 12.03
N GLN A 328 -16.24 -22.27 12.48
CA GLN A 328 -15.31 -21.45 13.27
C GLN A 328 -14.87 -20.20 12.51
N LEU A 329 -14.59 -20.33 11.21
CA LEU A 329 -14.25 -19.21 10.34
C LEU A 329 -15.43 -18.25 10.19
N ALA A 330 -16.61 -18.71 9.78
CA ALA A 330 -17.80 -17.89 9.63
C ALA A 330 -18.14 -17.12 10.91
N LEU A 331 -18.11 -17.79 12.06
CA LEU A 331 -18.34 -17.16 13.36
C LEU A 331 -17.32 -16.04 13.63
N SER A 332 -16.04 -16.27 13.33
CA SER A 332 -14.99 -15.26 13.45
C SER A 332 -15.21 -14.06 12.51
N LEU A 333 -15.54 -14.30 11.24
CA LEU A 333 -15.84 -13.24 10.27
C LEU A 333 -17.07 -12.43 10.69
N TRP A 334 -18.14 -13.09 11.13
CA TRP A 334 -19.36 -12.43 11.60
C TRP A 334 -19.23 -11.82 13.02
N THR A 335 -18.08 -11.92 13.70
CA THR A 335 -17.79 -11.00 14.84
C THR A 335 -17.33 -9.62 14.38
N GLN A 336 -16.90 -9.45 13.14
CA GLN A 336 -16.49 -8.16 12.60
C GLN A 336 -17.71 -7.31 12.22
N ARG A 337 -17.55 -5.99 12.16
CA ARG A 337 -18.61 -5.08 11.68
C ARG A 337 -18.80 -5.13 10.16
N SER A 338 -17.80 -5.55 9.39
CA SER A 338 -17.94 -5.76 7.93
C SER A 338 -19.13 -6.65 7.55
N TYR A 339 -19.76 -6.37 6.41
CA TYR A 339 -20.83 -7.16 5.83
C TYR A 339 -20.29 -8.09 4.73
N LEU A 340 -20.73 -9.35 4.70
CA LEU A 340 -20.21 -10.36 3.77
C LEU A 340 -21.26 -10.72 2.71
N GLU A 341 -20.82 -10.86 1.47
CA GLU A 341 -21.65 -11.34 0.36
C GLU A 341 -20.93 -12.43 -0.44
N CYS A 342 -21.63 -13.55 -0.68
CA CYS A 342 -21.13 -14.65 -1.51
C CYS A 342 -21.61 -14.46 -2.96
N LEU A 343 -20.70 -14.30 -3.92
CA LEU A 343 -21.07 -14.08 -5.32
C LEU A 343 -21.51 -15.37 -6.00
N ASN A 344 -22.73 -15.36 -6.52
CA ASN A 344 -23.29 -16.42 -7.37
C ASN A 344 -23.47 -15.94 -8.82
N ARG A 345 -23.92 -16.82 -9.73
CA ARG A 345 -23.98 -16.54 -11.17
C ARG A 345 -24.94 -15.40 -11.56
N GLN A 346 -25.87 -15.01 -10.69
CA GLN A 346 -26.72 -13.83 -10.93
C GLN A 346 -25.92 -12.52 -10.88
N ARG A 347 -24.76 -12.49 -10.21
CA ARG A 347 -23.83 -11.34 -10.17
C ARG A 347 -22.63 -11.51 -11.09
N ILE A 348 -22.11 -12.74 -11.24
CA ILE A 348 -20.99 -13.06 -12.15
C ILE A 348 -21.42 -14.01 -13.28
N THR A 349 -21.66 -13.45 -14.47
CA THR A 349 -22.22 -14.18 -15.63
C THR A 349 -21.19 -14.57 -16.69
N HIS A 350 -20.13 -13.77 -16.85
CA HIS A 350 -19.09 -13.93 -17.87
C HIS A 350 -17.70 -13.76 -17.22
N PHE A 351 -16.71 -14.47 -17.73
CA PHE A 351 -15.33 -14.41 -17.27
C PHE A 351 -14.58 -13.19 -17.83
N PHE A 352 -13.63 -12.68 -17.06
CA PHE A 352 -12.65 -11.68 -17.48
C PHE A 352 -11.36 -11.96 -16.71
N ALA A 353 -10.22 -12.07 -17.41
CA ALA A 353 -8.91 -12.17 -16.77
C ALA A 353 -8.57 -10.88 -15.99
N GLY A 354 -7.70 -10.99 -14.98
CA GLY A 354 -7.23 -9.85 -14.18
C GLY A 354 -8.28 -9.18 -13.26
N ARG A 355 -9.51 -9.71 -13.15
CA ARG A 355 -10.49 -9.22 -12.15
C ARG A 355 -10.26 -9.86 -10.79
N GLU A 356 -10.21 -9.02 -9.74
CA GLU A 356 -10.09 -9.51 -8.36
C GLU A 356 -11.23 -10.46 -7.96
N GLU A 357 -12.44 -10.32 -8.49
CA GLU A 357 -13.57 -11.18 -8.07
C GLU A 357 -13.51 -12.63 -8.60
N MET A 358 -12.67 -12.97 -9.60
CA MET A 358 -12.71 -14.30 -10.22
C MET A 358 -11.41 -14.74 -10.90
N SER A 359 -11.11 -16.04 -10.80
CA SER A 359 -10.03 -16.71 -11.53
C SER A 359 -10.53 -17.96 -12.24
N ALA A 360 -10.01 -18.21 -13.45
CA ALA A 360 -10.36 -19.42 -14.21
C ALA A 360 -9.80 -20.67 -13.52
N HIS A 361 -10.59 -21.73 -13.42
CA HIS A 361 -10.12 -22.98 -12.86
C HIS A 361 -8.98 -23.55 -13.73
N ARG A 362 -7.85 -23.88 -13.08
CA ARG A 362 -6.58 -24.45 -13.60
C ARG A 362 -6.63 -25.57 -14.67
N PHE A 363 -7.79 -26.07 -15.05
CA PHE A 363 -7.93 -26.96 -16.21
C PHE A 363 -7.98 -26.20 -17.54
N HIS A 364 -8.35 -24.91 -17.54
CA HIS A 364 -8.29 -24.03 -18.72
C HIS A 364 -6.85 -23.67 -19.13
N ARG A 365 -5.89 -23.76 -18.20
CA ARG A 365 -4.47 -23.41 -18.41
C ARG A 365 -4.29 -22.01 -19.01
N LEU A 366 -4.90 -21.03 -18.34
CA LEU A 366 -4.60 -19.62 -18.53
C LEU A 366 -3.41 -19.27 -17.63
N ASP A 367 -2.51 -18.44 -18.15
CA ASP A 367 -1.55 -17.68 -17.35
C ASP A 367 -2.17 -16.33 -16.92
N GLU A 368 -1.51 -15.54 -16.08
CA GLU A 368 -2.12 -14.34 -15.44
C GLU A 368 -2.54 -13.24 -16.44
N GLU A 369 -1.83 -13.10 -17.56
CA GLU A 369 -2.09 -12.14 -18.65
C GLU A 369 -3.00 -12.71 -19.76
N ASP A 370 -3.54 -13.93 -19.59
CA ASP A 370 -4.17 -14.70 -20.67
C ASP A 370 -5.67 -14.43 -20.82
N THR A 371 -5.99 -13.42 -21.64
CA THR A 371 -7.36 -12.97 -21.95
C THR A 371 -8.11 -13.85 -22.97
N ARG A 372 -7.63 -15.06 -23.32
CA ARG A 372 -8.24 -15.88 -24.39
C ARG A 372 -9.72 -16.23 -24.20
N PHE A 373 -10.21 -16.26 -22.96
CA PHE A 373 -11.63 -16.54 -22.64
C PHE A 373 -12.36 -15.32 -22.06
N ASP A 374 -11.84 -14.11 -22.25
CA ASP A 374 -12.54 -12.88 -21.86
C ASP A 374 -13.94 -12.78 -22.50
N ARG A 375 -14.91 -12.35 -21.71
CA ARG A 375 -16.34 -12.23 -22.05
C ARG A 375 -17.03 -13.56 -22.36
N GLN A 376 -16.36 -14.70 -22.26
CA GLN A 376 -17.03 -16.00 -22.40
C GLN A 376 -17.92 -16.30 -21.18
N PRO A 377 -19.05 -17.01 -21.36
CA PRO A 377 -19.99 -17.28 -20.27
C PRO A 377 -19.40 -18.24 -19.23
N ILE A 378 -19.73 -17.99 -17.96
CA ILE A 378 -19.37 -18.89 -16.86
C ILE A 378 -20.34 -20.09 -16.86
N LEU A 379 -19.77 -21.28 -17.06
CA LEU A 379 -20.48 -22.56 -17.05
C LEU A 379 -20.70 -23.09 -15.63
N VAL A 380 -19.69 -22.99 -14.76
CA VAL A 380 -19.78 -23.48 -13.37
C VAL A 380 -18.97 -22.61 -12.43
N ILE A 381 -19.57 -22.15 -11.34
CA ILE A 381 -18.85 -21.61 -10.18
C ILE A 381 -18.42 -22.81 -9.34
N VAL A 382 -17.12 -23.12 -9.35
CA VAL A 382 -16.53 -24.25 -8.60
C VAL A 382 -16.24 -23.84 -7.16
N GLN A 383 -15.86 -22.58 -6.94
CA GLN A 383 -15.82 -21.93 -5.64
C GLN A 383 -16.42 -20.53 -5.81
N PRO A 384 -17.35 -20.07 -4.95
CA PRO A 384 -17.88 -18.72 -5.04
C PRO A 384 -16.88 -17.71 -4.46
N ALA A 385 -16.93 -16.47 -4.95
CA ALA A 385 -16.21 -15.37 -4.33
C ALA A 385 -16.88 -14.98 -3.00
N LEU A 386 -16.05 -14.51 -2.06
CA LEU A 386 -16.49 -13.82 -0.86
C LEU A 386 -15.96 -12.40 -0.90
N ILE A 387 -16.88 -11.44 -0.95
CA ILE A 387 -16.56 -10.02 -0.83
C ILE A 387 -17.03 -9.49 0.52
N ALA A 388 -16.27 -8.54 1.08
CA ALA A 388 -16.58 -7.89 2.35
C ALA A 388 -16.70 -6.37 2.17
N PHE A 389 -17.80 -5.80 2.65
CA PHE A 389 -18.09 -4.37 2.64
C PHE A 389 -17.82 -3.75 4.01
N GLY A 390 -17.20 -2.58 4.02
CA GLY A 390 -16.88 -1.83 5.23
C GLY A 390 -15.84 -2.46 6.16
N ASN A 391 -15.55 -1.78 7.27
CA ASN A 391 -14.49 -2.13 8.22
C ASN A 391 -15.01 -2.39 9.65
N ASP A 392 -14.13 -2.77 10.59
CA ASP A 392 -14.55 -3.04 11.99
C ASP A 392 -14.95 -1.78 12.79
N ASN A 393 -14.81 -0.57 12.22
CA ASN A 393 -15.36 0.67 12.80
C ASN A 393 -16.81 0.92 12.34
N ALA A 394 -17.33 0.11 11.42
CA ALA A 394 -18.57 0.35 10.68
C ALA A 394 -18.53 1.56 9.73
N GLU A 395 -17.37 1.82 9.12
CA GLU A 395 -17.17 2.80 8.05
C GLU A 395 -17.06 2.09 6.69
N SER A 396 -17.22 2.84 5.59
CA SER A 396 -16.90 2.42 4.20
C SER A 396 -17.69 1.26 3.60
N TYR A 397 -18.99 1.13 3.90
CA TYR A 397 -19.86 0.10 3.30
C TYR A 397 -20.17 0.30 1.80
N ASP A 398 -19.78 1.45 1.24
CA ASP A 398 -19.79 1.75 -0.20
C ASP A 398 -18.70 1.02 -0.99
N GLN A 399 -17.68 0.51 -0.32
CA GLN A 399 -16.51 -0.16 -0.93
C GLN A 399 -16.44 -1.63 -0.51
N HIS A 400 -16.16 -2.51 -1.48
CA HIS A 400 -15.88 -3.93 -1.23
C HIS A 400 -14.39 -4.22 -1.23
N LYS A 401 -14.02 -5.29 -0.53
CA LYS A 401 -12.72 -5.98 -0.63
C LYS A 401 -12.98 -7.41 -1.08
N VAL A 402 -12.11 -7.97 -1.92
CA VAL A 402 -12.12 -9.42 -2.15
C VAL A 402 -11.36 -10.13 -1.02
N TRP A 403 -12.07 -11.06 -0.37
CA TRP A 403 -11.55 -11.95 0.66
C TRP A 403 -11.39 -13.40 0.15
N ALA A 404 -12.14 -13.79 -0.89
CA ALA A 404 -11.90 -14.98 -1.69
C ALA A 404 -12.39 -14.76 -3.12
N GLU A 405 -11.62 -15.20 -4.11
CA GLU A 405 -11.99 -15.16 -5.53
C GLU A 405 -12.99 -16.27 -5.89
N ALA A 406 -13.79 -16.05 -6.93
CA ALA A 406 -14.61 -17.10 -7.53
C ALA A 406 -13.77 -17.94 -8.50
N VAL A 407 -13.63 -19.23 -8.23
CA VAL A 407 -12.95 -20.17 -9.14
C VAL A 407 -13.97 -20.74 -10.11
N VAL A 408 -13.85 -20.42 -11.41
CA VAL A 408 -14.90 -20.67 -12.42
C VAL A 408 -14.47 -21.60 -13.56
N LEU A 409 -15.40 -22.39 -14.08
CA LEU A 409 -15.32 -23.01 -15.40
C LEU A 409 -15.97 -22.10 -16.44
N VAL A 410 -15.30 -21.93 -17.57
CA VAL A 410 -15.64 -21.02 -18.66
C VAL A 410 -15.92 -21.82 -19.93
N ASP A 411 -16.78 -21.30 -20.81
CA ASP A 411 -17.00 -21.88 -22.13
C ASP A 411 -15.80 -21.59 -23.05
N GLU A 412 -15.18 -22.64 -23.61
CA GLU A 412 -14.04 -22.51 -24.52
C GLU A 412 -14.46 -22.48 -26.01
N ARG A 413 -15.76 -22.54 -26.29
CA ARG A 413 -16.29 -22.59 -27.67
C ARG A 413 -16.32 -21.19 -28.29
N THR A 414 -15.28 -20.87 -29.06
CA THR A 414 -15.16 -19.69 -29.94
C THR A 414 -16.04 -19.80 -31.18
#